data_AF-A0A821IMJ2-F1
#
_entry.id   AF-A0A821IMJ2-F1
#
_cell.length_a   1.000
_cell.length_b   1.000
_cell.length_c   1.000
_cell.angle_alpha   90.00
_cell.angle_beta   90.00
_cell.angle_gamma   90.00
#
_symmetry.space_group_name_H-M   'P 1'
#
loop_
_entity.id
_entity.type
_entity.pdbx_description
1 polymer ?
#
loop_
_entity_poly.entity_id
_entity_poly.type
_entity_poly.pdbx_seq_one_letter_code
_entity_poly.pdbx_strand_id
1 'polypeptide(L)'
;AKLGSALQFIASFIAGLILGFIKGWKLTLVILSVSPMIVVSAAIVTRITATMTSQELKSYAKAGAIAEEVLSSIRTVFSYNGAAYESKRSAKISGIRKGGFNGILIGVVWLLMFCTYALGFWYGAKLVREENFSIGGILIVFFSLITAMFGLGQAAPHLQSVAQAQGAAFTLWQIIDTLSTITINNSDGVKKEDLIGDIKFTNVNFVYQSRSDVSVL
;
A
#
# COMPACT_ATOMS: atom_id res chain seq x y z
N ALA A 1 -10.21 -13.66 1.06
CA ALA A 1 -10.17 -13.14 2.45
C ALA A 1 -10.25 -11.61 2.52
N LYS A 2 -9.30 -10.86 1.93
CA LYS A 2 -9.21 -9.39 2.10
C LYS A 2 -10.44 -8.60 1.64
N LEU A 3 -11.13 -9.03 0.58
CA LEU A 3 -12.40 -8.43 0.14
C LEU A 3 -13.53 -8.62 1.16
N GLY A 4 -13.63 -9.82 1.76
CA GLY A 4 -14.63 -10.11 2.79
C GLY A 4 -14.43 -9.24 4.03
N SER A 5 -13.17 -9.05 4.47
CA SER A 5 -12.84 -8.13 5.56
C SER A 5 -13.19 -6.68 5.22
N ALA A 6 -12.90 -6.22 4.00
CA ALA A 6 -13.28 -4.88 3.55
C ALA A 6 -14.80 -4.67 3.60
N LEU A 7 -15.58 -5.62 3.07
CA LEU A 7 -17.04 -5.59 3.10
C LEU A 7 -17.58 -5.60 4.54
N GLN A 8 -17.01 -6.43 5.41
CA GLN A 8 -17.38 -6.49 6.82
C GLN A 8 -17.18 -5.13 7.49
N PHE A 9 -16.01 -4.50 7.32
CA PHE A 9 -15.72 -3.21 7.94
C PHE A 9 -16.59 -2.08 7.39
N ILE A 10 -16.88 -2.08 6.08
CA ILE A 10 -17.80 -1.10 5.46
C ILE A 10 -19.23 -1.31 6.00
N ALA A 11 -19.70 -2.56 6.08
CA ALA A 11 -21.02 -2.88 6.61
C ALA A 11 -21.15 -2.48 8.08
N SER A 12 -20.14 -2.76 8.91
CA SER A 12 -20.10 -2.34 10.32
C SER A 12 -20.08 -0.82 10.47
N PHE A 13 -19.39 -0.11 9.57
CA PHE A 13 -19.39 1.36 9.57
C PHE A 13 -20.77 1.94 9.27
N ILE A 14 -21.44 1.44 8.23
CA ILE A 14 -22.80 1.87 7.86
C ILE A 14 -23.78 1.55 8.99
N ALA A 15 -23.71 0.34 9.57
CA ALA A 15 -24.56 -0.06 10.69
C ALA A 15 -24.35 0.83 11.92
N GLY A 16 -23.11 1.17 12.26
CA GLY A 16 -22.80 2.06 13.38
C GLY A 16 -23.30 3.50 13.17
N LEU A 17 -23.21 4.03 11.94
CA LEU A 17 -23.79 5.34 11.60
C LEU A 17 -25.32 5.33 11.75
N ILE A 18 -26.00 4.33 11.17
CA ILE A 18 -27.46 4.19 11.27
C ILE A 18 -27.89 4.13 12.74
N LEU A 19 -27.21 3.32 13.55
CA LEU A 19 -27.51 3.17 14.97
C LEU A 19 -27.28 4.49 15.75
N GLY A 20 -26.21 5.21 15.42
CA GLY A 20 -25.91 6.53 15.96
C GLY A 20 -27.01 7.56 15.67
N PHE A 21 -27.45 7.65 14.41
CA PHE A 21 -28.52 8.57 14.00
C PHE A 21 -29.87 8.24 14.65
N ILE A 22 -30.20 6.95 14.81
CA ILE A 22 -31.45 6.53 15.46
C ILE A 22 -31.47 6.88 16.95
N LYS A 23 -30.38 6.63 17.68
CA LYS A 23 -30.34 6.79 19.13
C LYS A 23 -29.97 8.19 19.60
N GLY A 24 -29.22 8.96 18.81
CA GLY A 24 -28.74 10.28 19.20
C GLY A 24 -28.09 11.03 18.05
N TRP A 25 -28.91 11.65 17.21
CA TRP A 25 -28.46 12.39 16.02
C TRP A 25 -27.53 13.57 16.36
N LYS A 26 -27.79 14.29 17.46
CA LYS A 26 -26.97 15.45 17.90
C LYS A 26 -25.55 15.05 18.27
N LEU A 27 -25.39 13.99 19.06
CA LEU A 27 -24.07 13.49 19.45
C LEU A 27 -23.30 12.92 18.24
N THR A 28 -24.02 12.22 17.36
CA THR A 28 -23.45 11.66 16.14
C THR A 28 -22.88 12.73 15.22
N LEU A 29 -23.58 13.86 15.05
CA LEU A 29 -23.12 15.01 14.25
C LEU A 29 -21.83 15.65 14.79
N VAL A 30 -21.69 15.74 16.11
CA VAL A 30 -20.47 16.27 16.73
C VAL A 30 -19.28 15.35 16.45
N ILE A 31 -19.46 14.04 16.63
CA ILE A 31 -18.40 13.06 16.34
C ILE A 31 -18.05 13.05 14.85
N LEU A 32 -19.06 13.17 13.98
CA LEU A 32 -18.86 13.24 12.53
C LEU A 32 -18.12 14.52 12.09
N SER A 33 -18.26 15.63 12.80
CA SER A 33 -17.49 16.85 12.54
C SER A 33 -16.01 16.71 12.90
N VAL A 34 -15.67 15.91 13.93
CA VAL A 34 -14.28 15.68 14.35
C VAL A 34 -13.59 14.59 13.52
N SER A 35 -14.36 13.65 12.98
CA SER A 35 -13.93 12.58 12.06
C SER A 35 -12.93 13.03 10.98
N PRO A 36 -13.23 14.03 10.12
CA PRO A 36 -12.32 14.45 9.05
C PRO A 36 -11.00 15.01 9.59
N MET A 37 -11.01 15.63 10.77
CA MET A 37 -9.77 16.12 11.40
C MET A 37 -8.83 14.97 11.76
N ILE A 38 -9.38 13.87 12.29
CA ILE A 38 -8.61 12.65 12.60
C ILE A 38 -8.11 12.00 11.32
N VAL A 39 -8.95 11.88 10.29
CA VAL A 39 -8.55 11.28 9.00
C VAL A 39 -7.41 12.07 8.35
N VAL A 40 -7.49 13.41 8.33
CA VAL A 40 -6.45 14.26 7.76
C VAL A 40 -5.13 14.13 8.53
N SER A 41 -5.17 14.18 9.86
CA SER A 41 -3.96 14.00 10.69
C SER A 41 -3.32 12.63 10.48
N ALA A 42 -4.11 11.55 10.47
CA ALA A 42 -3.63 10.21 10.17
C ALA A 42 -2.99 10.13 8.78
N ALA A 43 -3.61 10.72 7.76
CA ALA A 43 -3.07 10.75 6.41
C ALA A 43 -1.72 11.48 6.32
N ILE A 44 -1.57 12.60 7.04
CA ILE A 44 -0.29 13.33 7.13
C ILE A 44 0.77 12.46 7.78
N VAL A 45 0.46 11.82 8.92
CA VAL A 45 1.38 10.90 9.61
C VAL A 45 1.81 9.77 8.67
N THR A 46 0.86 9.10 8.02
CA THR A 46 1.15 8.00 7.07
C THR A 46 2.05 8.47 5.93
N ARG A 47 1.80 9.65 5.35
CA ARG A 47 2.66 10.20 4.28
C ARG A 47 4.07 10.49 4.76
N ILE A 48 4.20 11.14 5.91
CA ILE A 48 5.51 11.45 6.50
C ILE A 48 6.28 10.15 6.76
N THR A 49 5.67 9.17 7.45
CA THR A 49 6.30 7.88 7.73
C THR A 49 6.70 7.17 6.44
N ALA A 50 5.86 7.18 5.39
CA ALA A 50 6.19 6.59 4.09
C ALA A 50 7.41 7.28 3.42
N THR A 51 7.47 8.62 3.42
CA THR A 51 8.62 9.35 2.85
C THR A 51 9.91 9.08 3.61
N MET A 52 9.86 9.06 4.94
CA MET A 52 11.03 8.72 5.76
C MET A 52 11.48 7.27 5.55
N THR A 53 10.54 6.34 5.37
CA THR A 53 10.86 4.94 5.02
C THR A 53 11.51 4.84 3.65
N SER A 54 11.06 5.59 2.65
CA SER A 54 11.72 5.62 1.33
C SER A 54 13.16 6.16 1.40
N GLN A 55 13.39 7.23 2.17
CA GLN A 55 14.73 7.79 2.37
C GLN A 55 15.67 6.80 3.08
N GLU A 56 15.15 6.12 4.10
CA GLU A 56 15.86 5.08 4.83
C GLU A 56 16.25 3.91 3.91
N LEU A 57 15.30 3.41 3.11
CA LEU A 57 15.58 2.38 2.11
C LEU A 57 16.67 2.81 1.10
N LYS A 58 16.69 4.08 0.68
CA LYS A 58 17.76 4.60 -0.20
C LYS A 58 19.12 4.63 0.48
N SER A 59 19.20 5.03 1.74
CA SER A 59 20.44 4.99 2.52
C SER A 59 20.92 3.56 2.73
N TYR A 60 20.02 2.64 3.07
CA TYR A 60 20.34 1.21 3.19
C TYR A 60 20.78 0.61 1.85
N ALA A 61 20.16 0.97 0.73
CA ALA A 61 20.57 0.50 -0.59
C ALA A 61 21.99 0.96 -0.94
N LYS A 62 22.37 2.21 -0.61
CA LYS A 62 23.75 2.70 -0.80
C LYS A 62 24.75 1.95 0.09
N ALA A 63 24.42 1.72 1.35
CA ALA A 63 25.27 0.94 2.24
C ALA A 63 25.41 -0.52 1.76
N GLY A 64 24.31 -1.11 1.26
CA GLY A 64 24.29 -2.44 0.66
C GLY A 64 25.15 -2.53 -0.60
N ALA A 65 25.08 -1.54 -1.49
CA ALA A 65 25.92 -1.49 -2.68
C ALA A 65 27.42 -1.40 -2.35
N ILE A 66 27.80 -0.65 -1.31
CA ILE A 66 29.19 -0.60 -0.83
C ILE A 66 29.62 -1.96 -0.26
N ALA A 67 28.75 -2.61 0.51
CA ALA A 67 29.03 -3.95 1.03
C ALA A 67 29.20 -4.97 -0.11
N GLU A 68 28.36 -4.89 -1.15
CA GLU A 68 28.45 -5.72 -2.34
C GLU A 68 29.75 -5.48 -3.11
N GLU A 69 30.15 -4.21 -3.31
CA GLU A 69 31.43 -3.82 -3.93
C GLU A 69 32.63 -4.44 -3.18
N VAL A 70 32.63 -4.33 -1.85
CA VAL A 70 33.70 -4.86 -0.98
C VAL A 70 33.76 -6.38 -1.00
N LEU A 71 32.61 -7.05 -0.94
CA LEU A 71 32.53 -8.51 -0.95
C LEU A 71 32.92 -9.08 -2.31
N SER A 72 32.48 -8.44 -3.41
CA SER A 72 32.85 -8.86 -4.77
C SER A 72 34.35 -8.70 -5.03
N SER A 73 35.01 -7.73 -4.41
CA SER A 73 36.43 -7.42 -4.61
C SER A 73 37.30 -7.68 -3.37
N ILE A 74 36.93 -8.65 -2.55
CA ILE A 74 37.54 -8.89 -1.23
C ILE A 74 39.06 -9.08 -1.27
N ARG A 75 39.57 -9.76 -2.30
CA ARG A 75 41.02 -10.01 -2.47
C ARG A 75 41.78 -8.69 -2.65
N THR A 76 41.20 -7.74 -3.38
CA THR A 76 41.78 -6.40 -3.63
C THR A 76 41.68 -5.53 -2.38
N VAL A 77 40.55 -5.55 -1.67
CA VAL A 77 40.40 -4.77 -0.43
C VAL A 77 41.38 -5.25 0.65
N PHE A 78 41.61 -6.57 0.73
CA PHE A 78 42.57 -7.15 1.66
C PHE A 78 44.01 -6.84 1.28
N SER A 79 44.37 -6.91 -0.02
CA SER A 79 45.74 -6.59 -0.47
C SER A 79 46.14 -5.14 -0.23
N TYR A 80 45.17 -4.21 -0.25
CA TYR A 80 45.39 -2.78 0.04
C TYR A 80 45.12 -2.40 1.51
N ASN A 81 44.80 -3.36 2.39
CA ASN A 81 44.44 -3.13 3.80
C ASN A 81 43.31 -2.07 3.98
N GLY A 82 42.35 -2.04 3.05
CA GLY A 82 41.31 -1.01 2.95
C GLY A 82 40.08 -1.23 3.84
N ALA A 83 40.05 -2.31 4.64
CA ALA A 83 38.85 -2.71 5.39
C ALA A 83 38.36 -1.65 6.39
N ALA A 84 39.28 -0.93 7.05
CA ALA A 84 38.93 0.14 7.99
C ALA A 84 38.33 1.37 7.29
N TYR A 85 38.76 1.64 6.05
CA TYR A 85 38.26 2.76 5.24
C TYR A 85 36.82 2.50 4.78
N GLU A 86 36.56 1.31 4.22
CA GLU A 86 35.23 0.93 3.73
C GLU A 86 34.20 0.78 4.86
N SER A 87 34.62 0.28 6.04
CA SER A 87 33.79 0.24 7.24
C SER A 87 33.32 1.64 7.67
N LYS A 88 34.24 2.62 7.64
CA LYS A 88 33.94 4.02 7.99
C LYS A 88 33.05 4.70 6.93
N ARG A 89 33.22 4.34 5.65
CA ARG A 89 32.36 4.78 4.54
C ARG A 89 30.92 4.29 4.70
N SER A 90 30.73 3.03 5.10
CA SER A 90 29.41 2.44 5.38
C SER A 90 28.75 3.06 6.62
N ALA A 91 29.51 3.23 7.72
CA ALA A 91 29.00 3.82 8.97
C ALA A 91 28.49 5.27 8.80
N LYS A 92 29.07 6.04 7.88
CA LYS A 92 28.67 7.43 7.60
C LYS A 92 27.28 7.57 6.96
N ILE A 93 26.74 6.48 6.42
CA ILE A 93 25.42 6.43 5.78
C ILE A 93 24.31 6.11 6.79
N SER A 94 24.66 5.49 7.93
CA SER A 94 23.75 5.18 9.04
C SER A 94 23.48 6.43 9.87
N GLY A 95 22.52 7.24 9.44
CA GLY A 95 22.17 8.45 10.17
C GLY A 95 20.76 8.93 9.89
N ILE A 96 19.75 8.27 10.45
CA ILE A 96 18.43 8.89 10.58
C ILE A 96 17.90 8.63 11.99
N ARG A 97 17.83 9.69 12.80
CA ARG A 97 17.08 9.77 14.06
C ARG A 97 15.57 9.65 13.79
N LYS A 98 15.13 8.47 13.34
CA LYS A 98 13.76 8.23 12.89
C LYS A 98 12.81 7.96 14.07
N GLY A 99 13.32 7.27 15.09
CA GLY A 99 12.52 6.81 16.23
C GLY A 99 11.85 7.96 16.99
N GLY A 100 12.60 9.03 17.30
CA GLY A 100 12.08 10.17 18.06
C GLY A 100 10.96 10.92 17.33
N PHE A 101 11.17 11.24 16.05
CA PHE A 101 10.18 11.98 15.26
C PHE A 101 8.93 11.14 14.98
N ASN A 102 9.08 9.86 14.64
CA ASN A 102 7.95 8.96 14.43
C ASN A 102 7.16 8.72 15.74
N GLY A 103 7.86 8.64 16.87
CA GLY A 103 7.23 8.55 18.20
C GLY A 103 6.39 9.77 18.54
N ILE A 104 6.90 10.98 18.28
CA ILE A 104 6.13 12.23 18.45
C ILE A 104 4.90 12.23 17.52
N LEU A 105 5.07 11.84 16.26
CA LEU A 105 3.99 11.80 15.27
C LEU A 105 2.84 10.88 15.69
N ILE A 106 3.18 9.68 16.18
CA ILE A 106 2.21 8.73 16.72
C ILE A 106 1.58 9.30 17.99
N GLY A 107 2.37 9.88 18.91
CA GLY A 107 1.88 10.48 20.14
C GLY A 107 0.84 11.58 19.90
N VAL A 108 1.03 12.42 18.88
CA VAL A 108 0.06 13.46 18.49
C VAL A 108 -1.28 12.85 18.04
N VAL A 109 -1.26 11.74 17.29
CA VAL A 109 -2.49 11.04 16.88
C VAL A 109 -3.25 10.49 18.09
N TRP A 110 -2.54 9.86 19.03
CA TRP A 110 -3.15 9.35 20.27
C TRP A 110 -3.72 10.47 21.14
N LEU A 111 -3.02 11.61 21.24
CA LEU A 111 -3.51 12.80 21.95
C LEU A 111 -4.82 13.32 21.33
N LEU A 112 -4.87 13.48 20.00
CA LEU A 112 -6.08 13.91 19.30
C LEU A 112 -7.26 12.95 19.51
N MET A 113 -6.99 11.65 19.56
CA MET A 113 -8.00 10.64 19.85
C MET A 113 -8.59 10.81 21.25
N PHE A 114 -7.75 10.99 22.28
CA PHE A 114 -8.22 11.25 23.65
C PHE A 114 -8.97 12.58 23.77
N CYS A 115 -8.52 13.64 23.07
CA CYS A 115 -9.25 14.91 23.02
C CYS A 115 -10.66 14.74 22.42
N THR A 116 -10.79 13.89 21.39
CA THR A 116 -12.09 13.59 20.76
C THR A 116 -13.01 12.85 21.73
N TYR A 117 -12.47 11.89 22.50
CA TYR A 117 -13.25 11.20 23.55
C TYR A 117 -13.71 12.17 24.64
N ALA A 118 -12.83 13.05 25.11
CA ALA A 118 -13.17 14.07 26.10
C ALA A 118 -14.29 15.01 25.60
N LEU A 119 -14.21 15.48 24.35
CA LEU A 119 -15.26 16.29 23.72
C LEU A 119 -16.58 15.54 23.59
N GLY A 120 -16.54 14.27 23.17
CA GLY A 120 -17.72 13.42 23.05
C GLY A 120 -18.43 13.21 24.39
N PHE A 121 -17.68 12.94 25.45
CA PHE A 121 -18.24 12.80 26.80
C PHE A 121 -18.75 14.12 27.38
N TRP A 122 -18.03 15.22 27.18
CA TRP A 122 -18.46 16.54 27.64
C TRP A 122 -19.79 16.97 27.01
N TYR A 123 -19.89 16.85 25.67
CA TYR A 123 -21.12 17.16 24.95
C TYR A 123 -22.24 16.16 25.28
N GLY A 124 -21.91 14.87 25.42
CA GLY A 124 -22.85 13.84 25.86
C GLY A 124 -23.45 14.14 27.23
N ALA A 125 -22.62 14.52 28.21
CA ALA A 125 -23.06 14.88 29.56
C ALA A 125 -23.97 16.12 29.55
N LYS A 126 -23.66 17.12 28.71
CA LYS A 126 -24.52 18.29 28.51
C LYS A 126 -25.91 17.88 27.97
N LEU A 127 -25.94 16.96 27.00
CA LEU A 127 -27.18 16.46 26.39
C LEU A 127 -28.06 15.67 27.39
N VAL A 128 -27.45 14.93 28.31
CA VAL A 128 -28.19 14.26 29.42
C VAL A 128 -28.88 15.31 30.28
N ARG A 129 -28.18 16.39 30.63
CA ARG A 129 -28.68 17.42 31.54
C ARG A 129 -29.78 18.29 30.92
N GLU A 130 -29.67 18.61 29.63
CA GLU A 130 -30.59 19.54 28.95
C GLU A 130 -31.80 18.84 28.32
N GLU A 131 -31.65 17.61 27.82
CA GLU A 131 -32.68 16.94 27.00
C GLU A 131 -33.17 15.59 27.56
N ASN A 132 -32.86 15.27 28.83
CA ASN A 132 -33.24 14.01 29.47
C ASN A 132 -32.88 12.75 28.66
N PHE A 133 -31.77 12.80 27.91
CA PHE A 133 -31.28 11.61 27.22
C PHE A 133 -30.87 10.52 28.22
N SER A 134 -31.24 9.27 27.93
CA SER A 134 -30.75 8.12 28.70
C SER A 134 -29.24 8.00 28.53
N ILE A 135 -28.52 7.93 29.66
CA ILE A 135 -27.07 7.72 29.71
C ILE A 135 -26.66 6.48 28.90
N GLY A 136 -27.47 5.41 28.97
CA GLY A 136 -27.24 4.19 28.20
C GLY A 136 -27.30 4.42 26.69
N GLY A 137 -28.23 5.26 26.22
CA GLY A 137 -28.34 5.62 24.80
C GLY A 137 -27.09 6.33 24.28
N ILE A 138 -26.54 7.25 25.07
CA ILE A 138 -25.32 7.99 24.73
C ILE A 138 -24.10 7.07 24.68
N LEU A 139 -23.95 6.18 25.66
CA LEU A 139 -22.85 5.21 25.65
C LEU A 139 -22.93 4.26 24.45
N ILE A 140 -24.13 3.80 24.10
CA ILE A 140 -24.34 2.97 22.90
C ILE A 140 -23.95 3.74 21.63
N VAL A 141 -24.38 4.99 21.48
CA VAL A 141 -24.01 5.84 20.32
C VAL A 141 -22.49 6.04 20.26
N PHE A 142 -21.86 6.35 21.40
CA PHE A 142 -20.43 6.61 21.48
C PHE A 142 -19.60 5.38 21.11
N PHE A 143 -19.87 4.22 21.74
CA PHE A 143 -19.13 2.99 21.45
C PHE A 143 -19.38 2.49 20.03
N SER A 144 -20.63 2.53 19.55
CA SER A 144 -20.94 2.10 18.17
C SER A 144 -20.24 2.96 17.12
N LEU A 145 -20.20 4.28 17.29
CA LEU A 145 -19.51 5.18 16.37
C LEU A 145 -17.99 5.00 16.41
N ILE A 146 -17.38 4.84 17.59
CA ILE A 146 -15.93 4.62 17.69
C ILE A 146 -15.53 3.30 17.02
N THR A 147 -16.26 2.22 17.31
CA THR A 147 -16.01 0.92 16.67
C THR A 147 -16.21 0.99 15.16
N ALA A 148 -17.24 1.70 14.69
CA ALA A 148 -17.49 1.94 13.28
C ALA A 148 -16.34 2.72 12.60
N MET A 149 -15.91 3.82 13.20
CA MET A 149 -14.81 4.66 12.70
C MET A 149 -13.48 3.89 12.66
N PHE A 150 -13.20 3.09 13.69
CA PHE A 150 -12.02 2.22 13.71
C PHE A 150 -12.08 1.16 12.62
N GLY A 151 -13.26 0.55 12.41
CA GLY A 151 -13.51 -0.36 11.30
C GLY A 151 -13.24 0.28 9.94
N LEU A 152 -13.73 1.51 9.72
CA LEU A 152 -13.46 2.27 8.49
C LEU A 152 -11.95 2.50 8.28
N GLY A 153 -11.21 2.86 9.34
CA GLY A 153 -9.76 3.03 9.29
C GLY A 153 -9.04 1.76 8.83
N GLN A 154 -9.47 0.60 9.31
CA GLN A 154 -8.93 -0.69 8.91
C GLN A 154 -9.40 -1.16 7.53
N ALA A 155 -10.55 -0.68 7.03
CA ALA A 155 -11.04 -1.01 5.70
C ALA A 155 -10.12 -0.47 4.58
N ALA A 156 -9.50 0.69 4.79
CA ALA A 156 -8.67 1.36 3.78
C ALA A 156 -7.52 0.49 3.23
N PRO A 157 -6.63 -0.12 4.04
CA PRO A 157 -5.57 -1.00 3.51
C PRO A 157 -6.11 -2.27 2.86
N HIS A 158 -7.24 -2.81 3.33
CA HIS A 158 -7.89 -3.96 2.69
C HIS A 158 -8.40 -3.60 1.29
N LEU A 159 -9.06 -2.46 1.15
CA LEU A 159 -9.54 -1.96 -0.15
C LEU A 159 -8.38 -1.67 -1.10
N GLN A 160 -7.30 -1.06 -0.61
CA GLN A 160 -6.09 -0.82 -1.39
C GLN A 160 -5.50 -2.13 -1.95
N SER A 161 -5.48 -3.20 -1.16
CA SER A 161 -4.97 -4.49 -1.62
C SER A 161 -5.83 -5.12 -2.72
N VAL A 162 -7.15 -4.90 -2.69
CA VAL A 162 -8.06 -5.35 -3.76
C VAL A 162 -7.81 -4.56 -5.04
N ALA A 163 -7.63 -3.24 -4.93
CA ALA A 163 -7.31 -2.39 -6.08
C ALA A 163 -5.97 -2.80 -6.73
N GLN A 164 -4.95 -3.11 -5.93
CA GLN A 164 -3.68 -3.63 -6.45
C GLN A 164 -3.84 -4.99 -7.14
N ALA A 165 -4.66 -5.89 -6.59
CA ALA A 165 -4.95 -7.18 -7.21
C ALA A 165 -5.68 -7.03 -8.55
N GLN A 166 -6.62 -6.08 -8.66
CA GLN A 166 -7.29 -5.76 -9.93
C GLN A 166 -6.31 -5.23 -10.97
N GLY A 167 -5.39 -4.33 -10.57
CA GLY A 167 -4.35 -3.83 -11.47
C GLY A 167 -3.42 -4.93 -11.98
N ALA A 168 -3.02 -5.87 -11.11
CA ALA A 168 -2.21 -7.02 -11.53
C ALA A 168 -2.98 -7.99 -12.43
N ALA A 169 -4.25 -8.24 -12.13
CA ALA A 169 -5.10 -9.10 -12.95
C ALA A 169 -5.32 -8.52 -14.35
N PHE A 170 -5.42 -7.19 -14.49
CA PHE A 170 -5.52 -6.54 -15.79
C PHE A 170 -4.32 -6.85 -16.69
N THR A 171 -3.10 -6.73 -16.17
CA THR A 171 -1.88 -7.09 -16.91
C THR A 171 -1.86 -8.57 -17.30
N LEU A 172 -2.35 -9.45 -16.42
CA LEU A 172 -2.43 -10.88 -16.69
C LEU A 172 -3.44 -11.19 -17.81
N TRP A 173 -4.61 -10.54 -17.81
CA TRP A 173 -5.60 -10.67 -18.88
C TRP A 173 -5.09 -10.13 -20.21
N GLN A 174 -4.34 -9.02 -20.21
CA GLN A 174 -3.69 -8.54 -21.44
C GLN A 174 -2.78 -9.60 -22.06
N ILE A 175 -2.01 -10.34 -21.25
CA ILE A 175 -1.14 -11.41 -21.74
C ILE A 175 -1.97 -12.60 -22.26
N ILE A 176 -3.03 -13.00 -21.55
CA ILE A 176 -3.89 -14.12 -21.95
C ILE A 176 -4.62 -13.81 -23.27
N ASP A 177 -5.16 -12.61 -23.42
CA ASP A 177 -5.94 -12.19 -24.58
C ASP A 177 -5.05 -11.77 -25.76
N THR A 178 -3.72 -11.75 -25.58
CA THR A 178 -2.78 -11.48 -26.67
C THR A 178 -2.83 -12.63 -27.68
N LEU A 179 -3.42 -12.38 -28.83
CA LEU A 179 -3.39 -13.29 -29.98
C LEU A 179 -1.97 -13.30 -30.57
N SER A 180 -1.33 -14.47 -30.60
CA SER A 180 -0.04 -14.63 -31.26
C SER A 180 -0.22 -14.66 -32.79
N THR A 181 0.61 -13.91 -33.51
CA THR A 181 0.61 -13.94 -34.99
C THR A 181 1.00 -15.31 -35.54
N ILE A 182 1.82 -16.06 -34.80
CA ILE A 182 2.18 -17.44 -35.10
C ILE A 182 1.47 -18.34 -34.09
N THR A 183 0.50 -19.13 -34.55
CA THR A 183 -0.27 -20.05 -33.72
C THR A 183 0.37 -21.44 -33.73
N ILE A 184 0.87 -21.90 -32.57
CA ILE A 184 1.54 -23.20 -32.43
C ILE A 184 0.53 -24.36 -32.37
N ASN A 185 -0.65 -24.12 -31.80
CA ASN A 185 -1.67 -25.13 -31.54
C ASN A 185 -2.79 -25.17 -32.60
N ASN A 186 -2.61 -24.53 -33.75
CA ASN A 186 -3.63 -24.57 -34.79
C ASN A 186 -3.46 -25.82 -35.67
N SER A 187 -4.51 -26.61 -35.82
CA SER A 187 -4.55 -27.80 -36.69
C SER A 187 -4.69 -27.45 -38.18
N ASP A 188 -4.81 -26.17 -38.53
CA ASP A 188 -4.93 -25.68 -39.92
C ASP A 188 -3.66 -25.88 -40.77
N GLY A 189 -2.55 -26.32 -40.16
CA GLY A 189 -1.32 -26.67 -40.86
C GLY A 189 -1.41 -28.02 -41.59
N VAL A 190 -0.82 -28.10 -42.79
CA VAL A 190 -0.73 -29.35 -43.55
C VAL A 190 0.29 -30.28 -42.89
N LYS A 191 -0.17 -31.37 -42.28
CA LYS A 191 0.69 -32.47 -41.83
C LYS A 191 0.93 -33.43 -42.99
N LYS A 192 2.14 -33.46 -43.56
CA LYS A 192 2.54 -34.46 -44.57
C LYS A 192 3.16 -35.68 -43.88
N GLU A 193 2.74 -36.86 -44.30
CA GLU A 193 3.25 -38.15 -43.78
C GLU A 193 4.64 -38.49 -44.33
N ASP A 194 4.90 -38.15 -45.61
CA ASP A 194 6.22 -38.25 -46.25
C ASP A 194 6.82 -36.86 -46.51
N LEU A 195 8.00 -36.62 -45.94
CA LEU A 195 8.69 -35.34 -45.96
C LEU A 195 9.96 -35.45 -46.81
N ILE A 196 9.94 -34.88 -48.02
CA ILE A 196 11.11 -34.73 -48.88
C ILE A 196 11.80 -33.41 -48.49
N GLY A 197 13.00 -33.48 -47.92
CA GLY A 197 13.71 -32.36 -47.29
C GLY A 197 14.32 -31.32 -48.24
N ASP A 198 13.66 -30.98 -49.34
CA ASP A 198 14.10 -29.92 -50.24
C ASP A 198 13.66 -28.54 -49.71
N ILE A 199 14.62 -27.72 -49.27
CA ILE A 199 14.38 -26.40 -48.66
C ILE A 199 14.92 -25.32 -49.59
N LYS A 200 14.04 -24.43 -50.03
CA LYS A 200 14.38 -23.31 -50.91
C LYS A 200 13.98 -21.98 -50.28
N PHE A 201 14.94 -21.06 -50.17
CA PHE A 201 14.69 -19.66 -49.82
C PHE A 201 14.63 -18.84 -51.11
N THR A 202 13.62 -17.97 -51.26
CA THR A 202 13.47 -17.13 -52.47
C THR A 202 13.25 -15.69 -52.03
N ASN A 203 14.26 -14.84 -52.22
CA ASN A 203 14.23 -13.39 -51.97
C ASN A 203 13.58 -12.99 -50.61
N VAL A 204 14.14 -13.51 -49.51
CA VAL A 204 13.61 -13.32 -48.16
C VAL A 204 14.29 -12.12 -47.51
N ASN A 205 13.50 -11.08 -47.20
CA ASN A 205 13.94 -9.95 -46.37
C ASN A 205 13.42 -10.13 -44.94
N PHE A 206 14.27 -9.92 -43.94
CA PHE A 206 13.92 -10.15 -42.54
C PHE A 206 14.51 -9.09 -41.59
N VAL A 207 13.66 -8.66 -40.65
CA VAL A 207 13.97 -7.69 -39.62
C VAL A 207 13.44 -8.20 -38.27
N TYR A 208 14.27 -8.13 -37.22
CA TYR A 208 13.82 -8.46 -35.87
C TYR A 208 12.94 -7.33 -35.30
N GLN A 209 11.78 -7.69 -34.75
CA GLN A 209 10.85 -6.71 -34.16
C GLN A 209 11.46 -5.90 -32.99
N SER A 210 12.40 -6.49 -32.24
CA SER A 210 13.11 -5.79 -31.15
C SER A 210 14.10 -4.72 -31.66
N ARG A 211 14.48 -4.77 -32.94
CA ARG A 211 15.39 -3.83 -33.61
C ARG A 211 14.93 -3.63 -35.06
N SER A 212 13.88 -2.84 -35.23
CA SER A 212 13.30 -2.49 -36.53
C SER A 212 14.27 -1.78 -37.47
N ASP A 213 15.32 -1.18 -36.93
CA ASP A 213 16.16 -0.22 -37.64
C ASP A 213 17.30 -0.88 -38.42
N VAL A 214 17.49 -2.20 -38.26
CA VAL A 214 18.58 -2.96 -38.90
C VAL A 214 18.00 -4.16 -39.62
N SER A 215 18.10 -4.16 -40.96
CA SER A 215 17.81 -5.35 -41.77
C SER A 215 18.93 -6.36 -41.65
N VAL A 216 18.59 -7.62 -41.42
CA VAL A 216 19.58 -8.70 -41.27
C VAL A 216 19.69 -9.52 -42.56
N LEU A 217 18.55 -9.81 -43.18
CA LEU A 217 18.43 -10.48 -44.47
C LEU A 217 17.64 -9.62 -45.43
#